data_AF-A0A354I4N4-F1
#
_entry.id   AF-A0A354I4N4-F1
#
_cell.length_a   1.000
_cell.length_b   1.000
_cell.length_c   1.000
_cell.angle_alpha   90.00
_cell.angle_beta   90.00
_cell.angle_gamma   90.00
#
_symmetry.space_group_name_H-M   'P 1'
#
loop_
_entity.id
_entity.type
_entity.pdbx_description
1 polymer ?
#
loop_
_entity_poly.entity_id
_entity_poly.type
_entity_poly.pdbx_seq_one_letter_code
_entity_poly.pdbx_strand_id
1 'polypeptide(L)'
;MSLQFILGGSGRGKTYYLQHLVTEEAKLFPDRQYIFLVPEQFTMQTQKELICMSKEKGILNIDVQSFLRLAFRVFSETGANNLPVLDDMGKTMILKKVLNTLEGELEYFGKNIHKKGYVQEIKSFLSELLQYGADEET
;
A
#
# COMPACT_ATOMS: atom_id res chain seq x y z
N MET A 1 9.55 3.60 -23.87
CA MET A 1 8.62 3.91 -22.76
C MET A 1 8.61 5.41 -22.57
N SER A 2 7.47 6.06 -22.77
CA SER A 2 7.32 7.50 -22.52
C SER A 2 6.60 7.71 -21.20
N LEU A 3 7.24 8.40 -20.27
CA LEU A 3 6.62 8.83 -19.02
C LEU A 3 5.91 10.16 -19.25
N GLN A 4 4.63 10.23 -18.92
CA GLN A 4 3.84 11.47 -19.01
C GLN A 4 3.58 12.02 -17.61
N PHE A 5 3.95 13.29 -17.39
CA PHE A 5 3.63 14.01 -16.16
C PHE A 5 2.36 14.83 -16.35
N ILE A 6 1.36 14.59 -15.49
CA ILE A 6 0.12 15.37 -15.44
C ILE A 6 0.14 16.19 -14.14
N LEU A 7 0.53 17.46 -14.25
CA LEU A 7 0.78 18.35 -13.12
C LEU A 7 -0.29 19.45 -13.02
N GLY A 8 -0.50 19.94 -11.80
CA GLY A 8 -1.42 21.05 -11.53
C GLY A 8 -1.83 21.11 -10.07
N GLY A 9 -2.27 22.28 -9.60
CA GLY A 9 -2.76 22.47 -8.23
C GLY A 9 -4.00 21.64 -7.88
N SER A 10 -4.41 21.66 -6.61
CA SER A 10 -5.67 21.04 -6.20
C SER A 10 -6.86 21.63 -6.97
N GLY A 11 -7.89 20.83 -7.24
CA GLY A 11 -9.09 21.25 -7.97
C GLY A 11 -8.93 21.48 -9.48
N ARG A 12 -7.76 21.22 -10.08
CA ARG A 12 -7.50 21.42 -11.52
C ARG A 12 -7.99 20.29 -12.44
N GLY A 13 -8.72 19.31 -11.91
CA GLY A 13 -9.31 18.24 -12.73
C GLY A 13 -8.37 17.09 -13.12
N LYS A 14 -7.19 16.94 -12.47
CA LYS A 14 -6.24 15.85 -12.76
C LYS A 14 -6.88 14.46 -12.68
N THR A 15 -7.65 14.22 -11.62
CA THR A 15 -8.37 12.97 -11.40
C THR A 15 -9.38 12.73 -12.52
N TYR A 16 -10.21 13.73 -12.83
CA TYR A 16 -11.19 13.66 -13.90
C TYR A 16 -10.55 13.38 -15.26
N TYR A 17 -9.44 14.06 -15.57
CA TYR A 17 -8.68 13.84 -16.80
C TYR A 17 -8.19 12.40 -16.91
N LEU A 18 -7.54 11.86 -15.87
CA LEU A 18 -7.05 10.49 -15.87
C LEU A 18 -8.18 9.46 -15.99
N GLN A 19 -9.29 9.66 -15.28
CA GLN A 19 -10.46 8.80 -15.34
C GLN A 19 -11.10 8.79 -16.72
N HIS A 20 -11.22 9.98 -17.35
CA HIS A 20 -11.75 10.08 -18.70
C HIS A 20 -10.82 9.42 -19.73
N LEU A 21 -9.52 9.70 -19.64
CA LEU A 21 -8.50 9.10 -20.51
C LEU A 21 -8.56 7.58 -20.46
N VAL A 22 -8.51 6.98 -19.27
CA VAL A 22 -8.51 5.52 -19.14
C VAL A 22 -9.84 4.91 -19.59
N THR A 23 -10.96 5.58 -19.37
CA THR A 23 -12.29 5.08 -19.78
C THR A 23 -12.42 5.05 -21.31
N GLU A 24 -11.96 6.10 -22.00
CA GLU A 24 -11.99 6.13 -23.47
C GLU A 24 -10.99 5.12 -24.08
N GLU A 25 -9.77 5.03 -23.53
CA GLU A 25 -8.76 4.05 -23.96
C GLU A 25 -9.23 2.61 -23.74
N ALA A 26 -9.85 2.32 -22.59
CA ALA A 26 -10.41 1.02 -22.28
C ALA A 26 -11.52 0.58 -23.24
N LYS A 27 -12.32 1.55 -23.71
CA LYS A 27 -13.37 1.32 -24.70
C LYS A 27 -12.80 1.08 -26.11
N LEU A 28 -11.79 1.85 -26.51
CA LEU A 28 -11.16 1.72 -27.83
C LEU A 28 -10.36 0.41 -27.95
N PHE A 29 -9.77 -0.05 -26.85
CA PHE A 29 -8.92 -1.24 -26.81
C PHE A 29 -9.41 -2.24 -25.74
N PRO A 30 -10.51 -2.98 -26.00
CA PRO A 30 -11.09 -3.91 -25.02
C PRO A 30 -10.14 -5.04 -24.60
N ASP A 31 -9.20 -5.42 -25.47
CA ASP A 31 -8.23 -6.49 -25.19
C ASP A 31 -7.03 -6.03 -24.34
N ARG A 32 -6.88 -4.72 -24.11
CA ARG A 32 -5.81 -4.16 -23.25
C ARG A 32 -6.28 -4.06 -21.81
N GLN A 33 -5.39 -4.41 -20.88
CA GLN A 33 -5.61 -4.25 -19.44
C GLN A 33 -4.94 -2.97 -18.93
N TYR A 34 -5.68 -2.19 -18.15
CA TYR A 34 -5.22 -0.95 -17.54
C TYR A 34 -5.14 -1.12 -16.02
N ILE A 35 -4.05 -0.66 -15.41
CA ILE A 35 -3.93 -0.58 -13.95
C ILE A 35 -4.11 0.87 -13.53
N PHE A 36 -5.14 1.14 -12.74
CA PHE A 36 -5.42 2.46 -12.19
C PHE A 36 -5.04 2.49 -10.71
N LEU A 37 -3.83 2.98 -10.43
CA LEU A 37 -3.24 2.94 -9.09
C LEU A 37 -3.67 4.16 -8.25
N VAL A 38 -4.26 3.91 -7.08
CA VAL A 38 -4.71 4.93 -6.13
C VAL A 38 -4.29 4.58 -4.71
N PRO A 39 -4.26 5.54 -3.77
CA PRO A 39 -4.14 5.21 -2.36
C PRO A 39 -5.28 4.29 -1.93
N GLU A 40 -5.00 3.41 -0.96
CA GLU A 40 -5.91 2.35 -0.54
C GLU A 40 -7.31 2.85 -0.16
N GLN A 41 -7.36 4.02 0.46
CA GLN A 41 -8.57 4.69 0.91
C GLN A 41 -9.51 5.11 -0.23
N PHE A 42 -9.01 5.22 -1.46
CA PHE A 42 -9.78 5.70 -2.62
C PHE A 42 -10.24 4.60 -3.59
N THR A 43 -9.82 3.35 -3.38
CA THR A 43 -10.09 2.24 -4.32
C THR A 43 -11.57 2.10 -4.69
N MET A 44 -12.46 1.97 -3.70
CA MET A 44 -13.91 1.82 -3.93
C MET A 44 -14.54 3.06 -4.58
N GLN A 45 -14.13 4.25 -4.14
CA GLN A 45 -14.65 5.50 -4.69
C GLN A 45 -14.28 5.62 -6.18
N THR A 46 -13.02 5.40 -6.51
CA THR A 46 -12.53 5.47 -7.89
C THR A 46 -13.20 4.42 -8.79
N GLN A 47 -13.41 3.20 -8.31
CA GLN A 47 -14.16 2.18 -9.06
C GLN A 47 -15.58 2.64 -9.39
N LYS A 48 -16.29 3.18 -8.39
CA LYS A 48 -17.65 3.70 -8.58
C LYS A 48 -17.68 4.86 -9.58
N GLU A 49 -16.73 5.79 -9.48
CA GLU A 49 -16.61 6.93 -10.40
C GLU A 49 -16.39 6.44 -11.84
N LEU A 50 -15.47 5.51 -12.06
CA LEU A 50 -15.21 4.94 -13.39
C LEU A 50 -16.42 4.18 -13.95
N ILE A 51 -17.13 3.42 -13.13
CA ILE A 51 -18.38 2.74 -13.53
C ILE A 51 -19.45 3.76 -13.95
N CYS A 52 -19.59 4.86 -13.20
CA CYS A 52 -20.54 5.92 -13.53
C CYS A 52 -20.16 6.69 -14.81
N MET A 53 -18.86 6.80 -15.11
CA MET A 53 -18.37 7.43 -16.33
C MET A 53 -18.48 6.50 -17.56
N SER A 54 -18.40 5.19 -17.35
CA SER A 54 -18.56 4.19 -18.40
C SER A 54 -20.03 4.09 -18.84
N LYS A 55 -20.30 4.30 -20.13
CA LYS A 55 -21.66 4.17 -20.71
C LYS A 55 -22.25 2.77 -20.53
N GLU A 56 -21.39 1.75 -20.57
CA GLU A 56 -21.76 0.34 -20.41
C GLU A 56 -21.87 -0.08 -18.93
N LYS A 57 -21.67 0.86 -17.98
CA LYS A 57 -21.66 0.62 -16.52
C LYS A 57 -20.72 -0.52 -16.09
N GLY A 58 -19.64 -0.72 -16.84
CA GLY A 58 -18.63 -1.75 -16.59
C GLY A 58 -17.21 -1.22 -16.82
N ILE A 59 -16.26 -1.79 -16.07
CA ILE A 59 -14.83 -1.46 -16.12
C ILE A 59 -13.98 -2.74 -16.26
N LEU A 60 -14.43 -3.66 -17.11
CA LEU A 60 -13.93 -5.05 -17.19
C LEU A 60 -12.40 -5.17 -17.41
N ASN A 61 -11.80 -4.20 -18.11
CA ASN A 61 -10.38 -4.17 -18.40
C ASN A 61 -9.62 -3.02 -17.69
N ILE A 62 -10.25 -2.40 -16.69
CA ILE A 62 -9.60 -1.40 -15.82
C ILE A 62 -9.55 -1.96 -14.39
N ASP A 63 -8.35 -2.25 -13.93
CA ASP A 63 -8.10 -2.75 -12.59
C ASP A 63 -7.68 -1.61 -11.65
N VAL A 64 -8.59 -1.19 -10.78
CA VAL A 64 -8.32 -0.16 -9.78
C VAL A 64 -7.66 -0.80 -8.57
N GLN A 65 -6.38 -0.50 -8.35
CA GLN A 65 -5.55 -1.13 -7.33
C GLN A 65 -4.96 -0.12 -6.36
N SER A 66 -4.64 -0.59 -5.16
CA SER A 66 -3.69 0.06 -4.26
C SER A 66 -2.34 -0.66 -4.33
N PHE A 67 -1.27 -0.03 -3.85
CA PHE A 67 0.04 -0.70 -3.77
C PHE A 67 -0.02 -2.02 -2.99
N LEU A 68 -0.75 -2.04 -1.86
CA LEU A 68 -0.91 -3.24 -1.05
C LEU A 68 -1.60 -4.38 -1.83
N ARG A 69 -2.72 -4.08 -2.49
CA ARG A 69 -3.46 -5.09 -3.25
C ARG A 69 -2.70 -5.56 -4.50
N LEU A 70 -2.01 -4.63 -5.17
CA LEU A 70 -1.16 -4.96 -6.31
C LEU A 70 -0.03 -5.90 -5.89
N ALA A 71 0.62 -5.65 -4.74
CA ALA A 71 1.65 -6.53 -4.20
C ALA A 71 1.09 -7.94 -3.91
N PHE A 72 -0.06 -8.04 -3.24
CA PHE A 72 -0.72 -9.33 -2.99
C PHE A 72 -1.04 -10.09 -4.28
N ARG A 73 -1.53 -9.40 -5.31
CA ARG A 73 -1.80 -9.99 -6.63
C ARG A 73 -0.52 -10.54 -7.25
N VAL A 74 0.53 -9.74 -7.31
CA VAL A 74 1.83 -10.15 -7.87
C VAL A 74 2.41 -11.34 -7.10
N PHE A 75 2.38 -11.33 -5.77
CA PHE A 75 2.88 -12.45 -4.96
C PHE A 75 2.06 -13.73 -5.13
N SER A 76 0.75 -13.60 -5.32
CA SER A 76 -0.13 -14.74 -5.61
C SER A 76 0.14 -15.33 -6.99
N GLU A 77 0.35 -14.49 -8.00
CA GLU A 77 0.64 -14.93 -9.38
C GLU A 77 2.05 -15.52 -9.52
N THR A 78 3.03 -15.03 -8.76
CA THR A 78 4.43 -15.49 -8.80
C THR A 78 4.74 -16.64 -7.85
N GLY A 79 3.81 -17.01 -6.98
CA GLY A 79 4.02 -18.06 -5.96
C GLY A 79 4.91 -17.64 -4.79
N ALA A 80 5.16 -16.33 -4.62
CA ALA A 80 5.92 -15.78 -3.49
C ALA A 80 5.11 -15.73 -2.18
N ASN A 81 3.83 -16.10 -2.20
CA ASN A 81 2.87 -15.93 -1.09
C ASN A 81 2.96 -17.02 0.01
N ASN A 82 4.16 -17.53 0.30
CA ASN A 82 4.33 -18.73 1.13
C ASN A 82 4.46 -18.48 2.64
N LEU A 83 4.38 -17.23 3.10
CA LEU A 83 4.50 -16.88 4.52
C LEU A 83 3.24 -16.20 5.05
N PRO A 84 2.75 -16.59 6.24
CA PRO A 84 1.63 -15.91 6.87
C PRO A 84 2.01 -14.44 7.18
N VAL A 85 1.16 -13.51 6.73
CA VAL A 85 1.34 -12.08 7.03
C VAL A 85 1.06 -11.84 8.51
N LEU A 86 2.03 -11.24 9.21
CA LEU A 86 1.87 -10.83 10.60
C LEU A 86 0.99 -9.59 10.68
N ASP A 87 -0.08 -9.69 11.45
CA ASP A 87 -0.93 -8.58 11.81
C ASP A 87 -0.26 -7.69 12.87
N ASP A 88 -0.88 -6.55 13.13
CA ASP A 88 -0.31 -5.52 13.99
C ASP A 88 -0.16 -5.98 15.45
N MET A 89 -1.05 -6.87 15.90
CA MET A 89 -0.99 -7.53 17.20
C MET A 89 0.14 -8.56 17.26
N GLY A 90 0.27 -9.41 16.24
CA GLY A 90 1.34 -10.39 16.12
C GLY A 90 2.71 -9.74 16.13
N LYS A 91 2.91 -8.65 15.37
CA LYS A 91 4.13 -7.84 15.40
C LYS A 91 4.43 -7.34 16.81
N THR A 92 3.42 -6.80 17.49
CA THR A 92 3.56 -6.28 18.87
C THR A 92 3.94 -7.39 19.86
N MET A 93 3.35 -8.58 19.73
CA MET A 93 3.67 -9.72 20.60
C MET A 93 5.10 -10.23 20.39
N ILE A 94 5.53 -10.38 19.14
CA ILE A 94 6.89 -10.80 18.79
C ILE A 94 7.88 -9.78 19.33
N LEU A 95 7.66 -8.49 19.06
CA LEU A 95 8.52 -7.42 19.53
C LEU A 95 8.61 -7.41 21.07
N LYS A 96 7.50 -7.56 21.77
CA LYS A 96 7.48 -7.66 23.24
C LYS A 96 8.31 -8.85 23.75
N LYS A 97 8.22 -10.01 23.10
CA LYS A 97 9.00 -11.20 23.47
C LYS A 97 10.50 -10.96 23.28
N VAL A 98 10.91 -10.39 22.16
CA VAL A 98 12.32 -10.08 21.86
C VAL A 98 12.87 -9.07 22.85
N LEU A 99 12.16 -7.95 23.07
CA LEU A 99 12.57 -6.92 24.02
C LEU A 99 12.75 -7.46 25.44
N ASN A 100 11.80 -8.25 25.94
CA ASN A 100 11.91 -8.87 27.28
C ASN A 100 13.09 -9.85 27.38
N THR A 101 13.43 -10.54 26.29
CA THR A 101 14.52 -11.54 26.28
C THR A 101 15.89 -10.85 26.31
N LEU A 102 16.02 -9.73 25.60
CA LEU A 102 17.25 -8.93 25.48
C LEU A 102 17.31 -7.77 26.47
N GLU A 103 16.39 -7.68 27.43
CA GLU A 103 16.27 -6.53 28.34
C GLU A 103 17.58 -6.19 29.06
N GLY A 104 18.33 -7.20 29.48
CA GLY A 104 19.63 -7.03 30.15
C GLY A 104 20.78 -6.60 29.23
N GLU A 105 20.62 -6.78 27.91
CA GLU A 105 21.63 -6.42 26.89
C GLU A 105 21.36 -5.04 26.27
N LEU A 106 20.12 -4.55 26.39
CA LEU A 106 19.70 -3.27 25.82
C LEU A 106 20.09 -2.09 26.73
N GLU A 107 21.23 -1.45 26.44
CA GLU A 107 21.77 -0.34 27.24
C GLU A 107 20.80 0.85 27.41
N TYR A 108 20.08 1.19 26.34
CA TYR A 108 19.16 2.34 26.33
C TYR A 108 17.69 1.92 26.47
N PHE A 109 17.26 0.93 25.68
CA PHE A 109 15.85 0.53 25.61
C PHE A 109 15.41 -0.32 26.80
N GLY A 110 16.30 -1.12 27.40
CA GLY A 110 15.98 -2.11 28.44
C GLY A 110 15.20 -1.54 29.61
N LYS A 111 15.65 -0.41 30.17
CA LYS A 111 15.09 0.24 31.36
C LYS A 111 13.63 0.71 31.21
N ASN A 112 13.14 0.84 29.98
CA ASN A 112 11.83 1.41 29.68
C ASN A 112 10.82 0.37 29.16
N ILE A 113 11.22 -0.90 28.98
CA ILE A 113 10.39 -1.95 28.37
C ILE A 113 9.04 -2.15 29.09
N HIS A 114 9.02 -2.00 30.42
CA HIS A 114 7.81 -2.16 31.22
C HIS A 114 6.90 -0.92 31.23
N LYS A 115 7.31 0.21 30.62
CA LYS A 115 6.46 1.38 30.50
C LYS A 115 5.31 1.10 29.53
N LYS A 116 4.10 1.51 29.93
CA LYS A 116 2.90 1.37 29.09
C LYS A 116 3.11 2.11 27.76
N GLY A 117 2.85 1.42 26.66
CA GLY A 117 2.98 1.98 25.31
C GLY A 117 4.39 1.94 24.70
N TYR A 118 5.43 1.60 25.48
CA TYR A 118 6.81 1.63 24.98
C TYR A 118 7.07 0.66 23.81
N VAL A 119 6.50 -0.55 23.89
CA VAL A 119 6.55 -1.53 22.79
C VAL A 119 5.89 -0.99 21.52
N GLN A 120 4.81 -0.20 21.67
CA GLN A 120 4.12 0.37 20.52
C GLN A 120 4.95 1.49 19.87
N GLU A 121 5.65 2.31 20.66
CA GLU A 121 6.59 3.32 20.14
C GLU A 121 7.74 2.67 19.35
N ILE A 122 8.37 1.64 19.91
CA ILE A 122 9.43 0.89 19.20
C ILE A 122 8.89 0.27 17.92
N LYS A 123 7.67 -0.29 17.94
CA LYS A 123 7.03 -0.84 16.75
C LYS A 123 6.83 0.21 15.67
N SER A 124 6.34 1.40 16.04
CA SER A 124 6.14 2.51 15.11
C SER A 124 7.46 2.95 14.50
N PHE A 125 8.51 3.11 15.32
CA PHE A 125 9.85 3.47 14.87
C PHE A 125 10.43 2.44 13.89
N LEU A 126 10.36 1.15 14.21
CA LEU A 126 10.82 0.08 13.31
C LEU A 126 10.01 0.06 12.00
N SER A 127 8.71 0.29 12.07
CA SER A 127 7.85 0.34 10.88
C SER A 127 8.23 1.51 9.97
N GLU A 128 8.63 2.64 10.56
CA GLU A 128 9.12 3.80 9.82
C GLU A 128 10.45 3.50 9.13
N LEU A 129 11.44 2.94 9.83
CA LEU A 129 12.73 2.55 9.24
C LEU A 129 12.53 1.63 8.02
N LEU A 130 11.71 0.59 8.17
CA LEU A 130 11.38 -0.32 7.08
C LEU A 130 10.69 0.39 5.90
N GLN A 131 9.82 1.36 6.18
CA GLN A 131 9.13 2.12 5.13
C GLN A 131 10.09 3.01 4.32
N TYR A 132 11.15 3.51 4.95
CA TYR A 132 12.21 4.26 4.28
C TYR A 132 13.30 3.38 3.66
N GLY A 133 13.23 2.05 3.82
CA GLY A 133 14.26 1.12 3.36
C GLY A 133 15.58 1.26 4.11
N ALA A 134 15.53 1.73 5.36
CA ALA A 134 16.68 1.78 6.26
C ALA A 134 16.82 0.41 6.94
N ASP A 135 17.56 -0.48 6.28
CA ASP A 135 17.89 -1.81 6.76
C ASP A 135 19.14 -1.77 7.67
N GLU A 136 19.45 -2.86 8.37
CA GLU A 136 20.54 -2.95 9.37
C GLU A 136 21.93 -2.52 8.86
N GLU A 137 22.13 -2.51 7.53
CA GLU A 137 23.40 -2.17 6.87
C GLU A 137 23.48 -0.72 6.34
N THR A 138 22.38 0.04 6.44
CA THR A 138 22.24 1.41 5.90
C THR A 138 22.09 2.45 7.00
#